data_AF-A0A0P9ZIX4-F1
#
_entry.id   AF-A0A0P9ZIX4-F1
#
_cell.length_a   1.000
_cell.length_b   1.000
_cell.length_c   1.000
_cell.angle_alpha   90.00
_cell.angle_beta   90.00
_cell.angle_gamma   90.00
#
_symmetry.space_group_name_H-M   'P 1'
#
loop_
_entity.id
_entity.type
_entity.pdbx_description
1 polymer ?
#
loop_
_entity_poly.entity_id
_entity_poly.type
_entity_poly.pdbx_seq_one_letter_code
_entity_poly.pdbx_strand_id
1 'polypeptide(L)'
;MANEELVARGYFSSGRFAGERFGAFEVFFIGGTSVTALKRVGVDITIPDAIDFPFSLYKAPKKPSAARPDRLYVRRTSEGLIPVAIGEDKAPTKLLDEKAVLRAAEQGLFSAAAIGARVAITSNGERFYYINVKASLLEQQIIYFDEKRDFGPAVLANILEGDAGVAKDPRPLAESIWQMIWQATKRV
;
A
#
# COMPACT_ATOMS: atom_id res chain seq x y z
N MET A 1 -6.78 -9.65 -21.22
CA MET A 1 -5.71 -10.52 -20.70
C MET A 1 -5.17 -10.00 -19.36
N ALA A 2 -6.02 -9.75 -18.36
CA ALA A 2 -5.58 -9.29 -17.02
C ALA A 2 -5.32 -10.45 -16.04
N ASN A 3 -5.96 -11.61 -16.27
CA ASN A 3 -5.67 -12.83 -15.52
C ASN A 3 -4.32 -13.45 -15.91
N GLU A 4 -3.83 -13.20 -17.12
CA GLU A 4 -2.55 -13.75 -17.59
C GLU A 4 -1.36 -13.23 -16.79
N GLU A 5 -1.35 -11.95 -16.40
CA GLU A 5 -0.28 -11.41 -15.56
C GLU A 5 -0.28 -12.03 -14.16
N LEU A 6 -1.47 -12.15 -13.54
CA LEU A 6 -1.60 -12.76 -12.20
C LEU A 6 -1.20 -14.23 -12.20
N VAL A 7 -1.53 -14.96 -13.27
CA VAL A 7 -1.13 -16.36 -13.46
C VAL A 7 0.37 -16.46 -13.75
N ALA A 8 0.92 -15.61 -14.62
CA ALA A 8 2.34 -15.59 -14.96
C ALA A 8 3.22 -15.27 -13.73
N ARG A 9 2.71 -14.44 -12.80
CA ARG A 9 3.37 -14.14 -11.53
C ARG A 9 3.14 -15.17 -10.43
N GLY A 10 2.37 -16.24 -10.71
CA GLY A 10 2.17 -17.35 -9.78
C GLY A 10 1.23 -17.04 -8.60
N TYR A 11 0.45 -15.95 -8.66
CA TYR A 11 -0.48 -15.60 -7.58
C TYR A 11 -1.71 -16.51 -7.48
N PHE A 12 -1.91 -17.36 -8.49
CA PHE A 12 -2.87 -18.44 -8.46
C PHE A 12 -2.13 -19.77 -8.24
N SER A 13 -2.12 -20.25 -6.99
CA SER A 13 -1.59 -21.57 -6.65
C SER A 13 -2.69 -22.39 -5.98
N SER A 14 -2.90 -23.62 -6.47
CA SER A 14 -3.87 -24.58 -5.89
C SER A 14 -5.28 -24.01 -5.71
N GLY A 15 -5.75 -23.21 -6.66
CA GLY A 15 -7.10 -22.61 -6.62
C GLY A 15 -7.25 -21.40 -5.69
N ARG A 16 -6.17 -20.91 -5.08
CA ARG A 16 -6.18 -19.77 -4.16
C ARG A 16 -5.40 -18.59 -4.71
N PHE A 17 -6.00 -17.40 -4.63
CA PHE A 17 -5.31 -16.14 -4.88
C PHE A 17 -4.51 -15.75 -3.64
N ALA A 18 -3.19 -15.80 -3.72
CA ALA A 18 -2.27 -15.55 -2.61
C ALA A 18 -1.06 -14.74 -3.07
N GLY A 19 -0.75 -13.68 -2.33
CA GLY A 19 0.37 -12.81 -2.59
C GLY A 19 1.63 -13.26 -1.85
N GLU A 20 2.70 -12.49 -2.01
CA GLU A 20 3.93 -12.68 -1.24
C GLU A 20 3.72 -12.16 0.20
N ARG A 21 4.30 -12.84 1.19
CA ARG A 21 4.14 -12.45 2.61
C ARG A 21 4.87 -11.13 2.88
N PHE A 22 4.15 -10.18 3.47
CA PHE A 22 4.67 -8.88 3.92
C PHE A 22 4.25 -8.60 5.36
N GLY A 23 4.92 -9.25 6.31
CA GLY A 23 4.53 -9.21 7.73
C GLY A 23 3.15 -9.86 7.96
N ALA A 24 2.18 -9.05 8.40
CA ALA A 24 0.77 -9.42 8.56
C ALA A 24 -0.08 -9.21 7.29
N PHE A 25 0.54 -8.71 6.22
CA PHE A 25 -0.09 -8.40 4.94
C PHE A 25 0.40 -9.35 3.85
N GLU A 26 -0.26 -9.29 2.71
CA GLU A 26 0.20 -9.86 1.44
C GLU A 26 0.44 -8.75 0.44
N VAL A 27 1.49 -8.88 -0.37
CA VAL A 27 1.80 -7.97 -1.47
C VAL A 27 1.65 -8.68 -2.81
N PHE A 28 1.06 -7.97 -3.77
CA PHE A 28 0.96 -8.36 -5.17
C PHE A 28 1.61 -7.29 -6.03
N PHE A 29 2.52 -7.70 -6.91
CA PHE A 29 3.11 -6.83 -7.93
C PHE A 29 2.27 -6.98 -9.21
N ILE A 30 1.54 -5.94 -9.59
CA ILE A 30 0.37 -6.04 -10.49
C ILE A 30 0.29 -4.93 -11.54
N GLY A 31 1.41 -4.31 -11.92
CA GLY A 31 1.46 -3.10 -12.77
C GLY A 31 0.67 -3.12 -14.09
N GLY A 32 0.24 -4.27 -14.61
CA GLY A 32 -0.66 -4.36 -15.77
C GLY A 32 -2.14 -4.65 -15.44
N THR A 33 -2.47 -4.95 -14.20
CA THR A 33 -3.77 -5.48 -13.78
C THR A 33 -4.71 -4.36 -13.31
N SER A 34 -5.90 -4.29 -13.88
CA SER A 34 -6.87 -3.25 -13.52
C SER A 34 -7.63 -3.55 -12.23
N VAL A 35 -8.16 -2.50 -11.59
CA VAL A 35 -9.07 -2.62 -10.43
C VAL A 35 -10.22 -3.58 -10.69
N THR A 36 -10.84 -3.52 -11.87
CA THR A 36 -11.90 -4.49 -12.24
C THR A 36 -11.41 -5.93 -12.25
N ALA A 37 -10.18 -6.18 -12.69
CA ALA A 37 -9.62 -7.53 -12.68
C ALA A 37 -9.34 -7.99 -11.25
N LEU A 38 -8.78 -7.13 -10.39
CA LEU A 38 -8.56 -7.42 -8.96
C LEU A 38 -9.87 -7.79 -8.24
N LYS A 39 -10.95 -7.05 -8.50
CA LYS A 39 -12.28 -7.36 -7.97
C LYS A 39 -12.77 -8.74 -8.44
N ARG A 40 -12.58 -9.06 -9.73
CA ARG A 40 -13.00 -10.36 -10.30
C ARG A 40 -12.25 -11.55 -9.72
N VAL A 41 -11.01 -11.36 -9.27
CA VAL A 41 -10.20 -12.41 -8.64
C VAL A 41 -10.40 -12.53 -7.13
N GLY A 42 -11.37 -11.80 -6.57
CA GLY A 42 -11.80 -11.95 -5.18
C GLY A 42 -11.17 -10.98 -4.18
N VAL A 43 -10.54 -9.89 -4.65
CA VAL A 43 -10.19 -8.77 -3.75
C VAL A 43 -11.47 -8.00 -3.43
N ASP A 44 -11.69 -7.71 -2.14
CA ASP A 44 -12.86 -7.00 -1.66
C ASP A 44 -12.77 -5.51 -2.00
N ILE A 45 -13.27 -5.16 -3.18
CA ILE A 45 -13.18 -3.81 -3.75
C ILE A 45 -14.56 -3.28 -4.07
N THR A 46 -14.87 -2.11 -3.53
CA THR A 46 -15.99 -1.27 -3.96
C THR A 46 -15.45 -0.16 -4.86
N ILE A 47 -15.66 -0.30 -6.16
CA ILE A 47 -15.18 0.67 -7.15
C ILE A 47 -16.14 1.86 -7.16
N PRO A 48 -15.68 3.09 -6.89
CA PRO A 48 -16.52 4.27 -6.98
C PRO A 48 -16.84 4.60 -8.45
N ASP A 49 -17.99 5.25 -8.69
CA ASP A 49 -18.37 5.71 -10.04
C ASP A 49 -17.45 6.83 -10.54
N ALA A 50 -17.04 7.72 -9.64
CA ALA A 50 -16.10 8.80 -9.88
C ALA A 50 -15.25 9.05 -8.63
N ILE A 51 -14.07 9.65 -8.81
CA ILE A 51 -13.20 10.12 -7.71
C ILE A 51 -13.19 11.64 -7.80
N ASP A 52 -13.78 12.29 -6.80
CA ASP A 52 -13.84 13.74 -6.70
C ASP A 52 -12.57 14.28 -6.03
N PHE A 53 -11.62 14.74 -6.85
CA PHE A 53 -10.37 15.34 -6.41
C PHE A 53 -9.80 16.21 -7.55
N PRO A 54 -9.21 17.39 -7.25
CA PRO A 54 -8.72 18.32 -8.27
C PRO A 54 -7.34 17.91 -8.80
N PHE A 55 -7.28 16.80 -9.54
CA PHE A 55 -6.03 16.33 -10.16
C PHE A 55 -5.45 17.40 -11.09
N SER A 56 -4.25 17.88 -10.77
CA SER A 56 -3.63 19.02 -11.45
C SER A 56 -2.50 18.60 -12.39
N LEU A 57 -1.73 17.57 -12.04
CA LEU A 57 -0.55 17.12 -12.77
C LEU A 57 -0.67 15.70 -13.31
N TYR A 58 -1.53 14.88 -12.74
CA TYR A 58 -1.85 13.53 -13.16
C TYR A 58 -3.10 13.51 -14.04
N LYS A 59 -2.99 12.91 -15.22
CA LYS A 59 -4.12 12.72 -16.12
C LYS A 59 -4.89 11.45 -15.71
N ALA A 60 -5.75 11.61 -14.71
CA ALA A 60 -6.56 10.52 -14.18
C ALA A 60 -7.45 9.87 -15.27
N PRO A 61 -7.53 8.52 -15.31
CA PRO A 61 -8.53 7.82 -16.11
C PRO A 61 -9.96 8.28 -15.78
N LYS A 62 -10.82 8.39 -16.81
CA LYS A 62 -12.24 8.76 -16.60
C LYS A 62 -13.00 7.76 -15.73
N LYS A 63 -12.62 6.48 -15.76
CA LYS A 63 -13.25 5.40 -15.01
C LYS A 63 -12.28 4.90 -13.94
N PRO A 64 -12.59 5.00 -12.64
CA PRO A 64 -11.76 4.45 -11.56
C PRO A 64 -11.45 2.96 -11.75
N SER A 65 -12.40 2.23 -12.32
CA SER A 65 -12.28 0.79 -12.63
C SER A 65 -11.08 0.44 -13.54
N ALA A 66 -10.58 1.41 -14.30
CA ALA A 66 -9.46 1.25 -15.22
C ALA A 66 -8.10 1.57 -14.60
N ALA A 67 -8.03 1.99 -13.34
CA ALA A 67 -6.76 2.22 -12.64
C ALA A 67 -5.92 0.94 -12.59
N ARG A 68 -4.60 1.10 -12.65
CA ARG A 68 -3.61 0.00 -12.67
C ARG A 68 -2.45 0.38 -11.75
N PRO A 69 -2.55 0.13 -10.44
CA PRO A 69 -1.43 0.35 -9.54
C PRO A 69 -0.29 -0.64 -9.83
N ASP A 70 0.94 -0.28 -9.46
CA ASP A 70 2.09 -1.17 -9.58
C ASP A 70 2.07 -2.28 -8.52
N ARG A 71 1.64 -1.94 -7.30
CA ARG A 71 1.56 -2.87 -6.17
C ARG A 71 0.23 -2.73 -5.42
N LEU A 72 -0.28 -3.86 -4.94
CA LEU A 72 -1.41 -3.94 -4.01
C LEU A 72 -0.99 -4.64 -2.73
N TYR A 73 -1.27 -4.01 -1.59
CA TYR A 73 -1.14 -4.61 -0.27
C TYR A 73 -2.53 -4.93 0.26
N VAL A 74 -2.72 -6.18 0.68
CA VAL A 74 -3.98 -6.62 1.29
C VAL A 74 -3.75 -7.21 2.67
N ARG A 75 -4.79 -7.15 3.49
CA ARG A 75 -4.90 -7.95 4.69
C ARG A 75 -5.86 -9.09 4.41
N ARG A 76 -5.40 -10.32 4.60
CA ARG A 76 -6.28 -11.49 4.54
C ARG A 76 -7.03 -11.62 5.85
N THR A 77 -8.35 -11.75 5.75
CA THR A 77 -9.25 -12.07 6.87
C THR A 77 -10.03 -13.34 6.52
N SER A 78 -10.89 -13.79 7.45
CA SER A 78 -11.89 -14.84 7.16
C SER A 78 -12.91 -14.42 6.10
N GLU A 79 -13.12 -13.11 5.93
CA GLU A 79 -14.12 -12.54 5.02
C GLU A 79 -13.56 -12.32 3.61
N GLY A 80 -12.23 -12.24 3.45
CA GLY A 80 -11.61 -12.13 2.14
C GLY A 80 -10.27 -11.41 2.14
N LEU A 81 -9.95 -10.79 1.01
CA LEU A 81 -8.74 -10.00 0.80
C LEU A 81 -9.09 -8.52 0.81
N ILE A 82 -8.82 -7.87 1.94
CA ILE A 82 -9.16 -6.46 2.14
C ILE A 82 -7.98 -5.59 1.67
N PRO A 83 -8.16 -4.71 0.69
CA PRO A 83 -7.10 -3.78 0.28
C PRO A 83 -6.78 -2.80 1.41
N VAL A 84 -5.50 -2.64 1.73
CA VAL A 84 -5.05 -1.72 2.78
C VAL A 84 -4.19 -0.59 2.24
N ALA A 85 -3.36 -0.88 1.24
CA ALA A 85 -2.51 0.10 0.59
C ALA A 85 -2.26 -0.23 -0.88
N ILE A 86 -1.85 0.77 -1.66
CA ILE A 86 -1.27 0.59 -2.99
C ILE A 86 0.14 1.15 -3.03
N GLY A 87 0.98 0.62 -3.91
CA GLY A 87 2.28 1.18 -4.24
C GLY A 87 2.35 1.63 -5.69
N GLU A 88 2.95 2.81 -5.90
CA GLU A 88 3.30 3.37 -7.20
C GLU A 88 4.82 3.54 -7.25
N ASP A 89 5.45 2.81 -8.17
CA ASP A 89 6.88 2.75 -8.34
C ASP A 89 7.31 3.65 -9.48
N LYS A 90 8.30 4.49 -9.21
CA LYS A 90 8.97 5.31 -10.21
C LYS A 90 10.42 4.86 -10.33
N ALA A 91 11.03 5.14 -11.47
CA ALA A 91 12.44 4.85 -11.66
C ALA A 91 13.29 5.66 -10.63
N PRO A 92 14.47 5.16 -10.21
CA PRO A 92 15.31 5.83 -9.21
C PRO A 92 15.60 7.31 -9.52
N THR A 93 15.75 7.64 -10.80
CA THR A 93 16.00 9.01 -11.28
C THR A 93 14.77 9.92 -11.33
N LYS A 94 13.62 9.47 -10.81
CA LYS A 94 12.37 10.25 -10.71
C LYS A 94 12.17 10.76 -9.28
N LEU A 95 11.13 11.56 -9.09
CA LEU A 95 10.78 12.20 -7.81
C LEU A 95 11.85 13.16 -7.29
N LEU A 96 12.56 13.82 -8.22
CA LEU A 96 13.63 14.77 -7.89
C LEU A 96 13.11 16.17 -7.57
N ASP A 97 11.96 16.55 -8.14
CA ASP A 97 11.31 17.83 -7.97
C ASP A 97 9.88 17.68 -7.42
N GLU A 98 9.36 18.76 -6.84
CA GLU A 98 8.03 18.79 -6.21
C GLU A 98 6.89 18.47 -7.18
N LYS A 99 7.01 18.85 -8.47
CA LYS A 99 5.98 18.55 -9.47
C LYS A 99 5.94 17.05 -9.79
N ALA A 100 7.10 16.41 -9.86
CA ALA A 100 7.20 14.97 -10.06
C ALA A 100 6.65 14.20 -8.85
N VAL A 101 6.94 14.66 -7.63
CA VAL A 101 6.37 14.11 -6.39
C VAL A 101 4.85 14.26 -6.39
N LEU A 102 4.33 15.47 -6.66
CA LEU A 102 2.90 15.74 -6.66
C LEU A 102 2.16 14.91 -7.73
N ARG A 103 2.68 14.83 -8.96
CA ARG A 103 2.09 13.98 -10.02
C ARG A 103 2.00 12.52 -9.59
N ALA A 104 3.06 12.00 -8.98
CA ALA A 104 3.09 10.61 -8.57
C ALA A 104 2.20 10.37 -7.34
N ALA A 105 2.11 11.32 -6.41
CA ALA A 105 1.17 11.28 -5.30
C ALA A 105 -0.30 11.33 -5.76
N GLU A 106 -0.62 12.18 -6.74
CA GLU A 106 -1.94 12.22 -7.38
C GLU A 106 -2.28 10.88 -8.07
N GLN A 107 -1.31 10.28 -8.78
CA GLN A 107 -1.48 8.94 -9.35
C GLN A 107 -1.76 7.89 -8.27
N GLY A 108 -0.98 7.89 -7.20
CA GLY A 108 -1.16 6.98 -6.07
C GLY A 108 -2.51 7.17 -5.38
N LEU A 109 -2.91 8.42 -5.15
CA LEU A 109 -4.22 8.75 -4.57
C LEU A 109 -5.36 8.22 -5.42
N PHE A 110 -5.32 8.45 -6.74
CA PHE A 110 -6.35 7.97 -7.66
C PHE A 110 -6.45 6.43 -7.62
N SER A 111 -5.32 5.74 -7.73
CA SER A 111 -5.27 4.27 -7.69
C SER A 111 -5.79 3.71 -6.35
N ALA A 112 -5.42 4.33 -5.23
CA ALA A 112 -5.86 3.91 -3.91
C ALA A 112 -7.36 4.15 -3.70
N ALA A 113 -7.85 5.32 -4.09
CA ALA A 113 -9.27 5.67 -4.02
C ALA A 113 -10.12 4.75 -4.90
N ALA A 114 -9.63 4.37 -6.09
CA ALA A 114 -10.32 3.45 -6.99
C ALA A 114 -10.47 2.04 -6.40
N ILE A 115 -9.50 1.59 -5.60
CA ILE A 115 -9.48 0.28 -4.95
C ILE A 115 -10.16 0.31 -3.56
N GLY A 116 -10.33 1.49 -2.96
CA GLY A 116 -10.78 1.61 -1.57
C GLY A 116 -9.67 1.37 -0.54
N ALA A 117 -8.40 1.51 -0.92
CA ALA A 117 -7.27 1.41 -0.01
C ALA A 117 -7.15 2.68 0.87
N ARG A 118 -6.69 2.51 2.11
CA ARG A 118 -6.55 3.61 3.09
C ARG A 118 -5.28 4.44 2.88
N VAL A 119 -4.26 3.83 2.29
CA VAL A 119 -2.92 4.40 2.14
C VAL A 119 -2.48 4.29 0.67
N ALA A 120 -1.90 5.36 0.12
CA ALA A 120 -1.13 5.27 -1.11
C ALA A 120 0.35 5.50 -0.82
N ILE A 121 1.22 4.71 -1.44
CA ILE A 121 2.67 4.82 -1.29
C ILE A 121 3.22 5.16 -2.67
N THR A 122 4.02 6.22 -2.75
CA THR A 122 4.79 6.55 -3.95
C THR A 122 6.27 6.47 -3.62
N SER A 123 7.05 5.81 -4.46
CA SER A 123 8.49 5.65 -4.23
C SER A 123 9.31 5.61 -5.51
N ASN A 124 10.59 5.97 -5.40
CA ASN A 124 11.61 5.71 -6.42
C ASN A 124 12.63 4.64 -5.96
N GLY A 125 12.34 3.94 -4.86
CA GLY A 125 13.25 2.97 -4.22
C GLY A 125 14.15 3.56 -3.13
N GLU A 126 14.35 4.88 -3.10
CA GLU A 126 15.16 5.57 -2.09
C GLU A 126 14.31 6.46 -1.18
N ARG A 127 13.26 7.07 -1.73
CA ARG A 127 12.34 7.94 -1.00
C ARG A 127 10.96 7.33 -1.00
N PHE A 128 10.26 7.47 0.11
CA PHE A 128 8.90 6.99 0.28
C PHE A 128 7.99 8.14 0.70
N TYR A 129 6.87 8.27 0.01
CA TYR A 129 5.83 9.23 0.33
C TYR A 129 4.55 8.48 0.67
N TYR A 130 4.05 8.68 1.89
CA TYR A 130 2.88 8.01 2.43
C TYR A 130 1.69 8.96 2.41
N ILE A 131 0.69 8.67 1.60
CA ILE A 131 -0.46 9.54 1.37
C ILE A 131 -1.67 9.01 2.14
N ASN A 132 -2.29 9.89 2.93
CA ASN A 132 -3.55 9.63 3.61
C ASN A 132 -4.71 9.84 2.64
N VAL A 133 -5.24 8.75 2.10
CA VAL A 133 -6.27 8.78 1.05
C VAL A 133 -7.53 9.47 1.54
N LYS A 134 -8.00 9.13 2.75
CA LYS A 134 -9.22 9.70 3.32
C LYS A 134 -9.09 11.20 3.56
N ALA A 135 -8.00 11.63 4.21
CA ALA A 135 -7.77 13.05 4.46
C ALA A 135 -7.59 13.82 3.14
N SER A 136 -6.88 13.25 2.17
CA SER A 136 -6.64 13.93 0.89
C SER A 136 -7.93 14.16 0.10
N LEU A 137 -8.80 13.15 0.05
CA LEU A 137 -10.11 13.29 -0.60
C LEU A 137 -11.03 14.25 0.16
N LEU A 138 -10.97 14.27 1.50
CA LEU A 138 -11.80 15.18 2.30
C LEU A 138 -11.36 16.64 2.14
N GLU A 139 -10.06 16.91 2.17
CA GLU A 139 -9.50 18.26 2.11
C GLU A 139 -9.25 18.76 0.69
N GLN A 140 -9.46 17.90 -0.32
CA GLN A 140 -9.24 18.21 -1.74
C GLN A 140 -7.79 18.66 -2.03
N GLN A 141 -6.83 18.14 -1.27
CA GLN A 141 -5.39 18.37 -1.41
C GLN A 141 -4.61 17.12 -1.02
N ILE A 142 -3.36 16.95 -1.47
CA ILE A 142 -2.56 15.79 -1.06
C ILE A 142 -2.12 15.96 0.40
N ILE A 143 -2.58 15.05 1.26
CA ILE A 143 -2.19 14.96 2.66
C ILE A 143 -1.29 13.75 2.87
N TYR A 144 -0.09 13.99 3.39
CA TYR A 144 0.85 12.93 3.75
C TYR A 144 0.69 12.53 5.21
N PHE A 145 0.97 11.27 5.52
CA PHE A 145 1.24 10.87 6.91
C PHE A 145 2.59 11.45 7.35
N ASP A 146 2.72 11.82 8.62
CA ASP A 146 4.02 12.16 9.21
C ASP A 146 4.82 10.87 9.48
N GLU A 147 5.32 10.25 8.42
CA GLU A 147 6.12 9.03 8.45
C GLU A 147 7.31 9.20 7.51
N LYS A 148 8.51 8.90 8.01
CA LYS A 148 9.78 9.16 7.32
C LYS A 148 10.66 7.92 7.17
N ARG A 149 10.28 6.82 7.82
CA ARG A 149 11.03 5.56 7.74
C ARG A 149 10.84 4.92 6.37
N ASP A 150 11.81 4.09 5.99
CA ASP A 150 11.71 3.25 4.79
C ASP A 150 10.51 2.31 4.87
N PHE A 151 9.91 2.05 3.72
CA PHE A 151 8.68 1.27 3.69
C PHE A 151 8.94 -0.19 4.08
N GLY A 152 8.17 -0.65 5.06
CA GLY A 152 8.22 -2.00 5.58
C GLY A 152 6.89 -2.39 6.23
N PRO A 153 6.72 -3.67 6.62
CA PRO A 153 5.47 -4.17 7.16
C PRO A 153 5.08 -3.48 8.48
N ALA A 154 6.06 -3.15 9.33
CA ALA A 154 5.82 -2.42 10.57
C ALA A 154 5.38 -0.96 10.33
N VAL A 155 5.93 -0.31 9.32
CA VAL A 155 5.52 1.05 8.93
C VAL A 155 4.08 1.05 8.44
N LEU A 156 3.72 0.11 7.57
CA LEU A 156 2.34 -0.05 7.09
C LEU A 156 1.37 -0.32 8.25
N ALA A 157 1.73 -1.19 9.19
CA ALA A 157 0.91 -1.47 10.37
C ALA A 157 0.68 -0.21 11.21
N ASN A 158 1.76 0.50 11.56
CA ASN A 158 1.66 1.75 12.33
C ASN A 158 0.78 2.80 11.64
N ILE A 159 0.93 2.99 10.32
CA ILE A 159 0.10 3.93 9.55
C ILE A 159 -1.39 3.55 9.66
N LEU A 160 -1.71 2.26 9.52
CA LEU A 160 -3.09 1.78 9.56
C LEU A 160 -3.72 1.88 10.96
N GLU A 161 -2.90 1.75 12.01
CA GLU A 161 -3.28 1.88 13.43
C GLU A 161 -3.36 3.33 13.91
N GLY A 162 -2.76 4.28 13.19
CA GLY A 162 -2.71 5.70 13.56
C GLY A 162 -1.47 6.10 14.35
N ASP A 163 -0.48 5.21 14.45
CA ASP A 163 0.80 5.39 15.15
C ASP A 163 1.93 5.89 14.21
N ALA A 164 1.57 6.43 13.03
CA ALA A 164 2.56 6.99 12.11
C ALA A 164 3.35 8.13 12.78
N GLY A 165 4.68 8.08 12.69
CA GLY A 165 5.55 9.10 13.28
C GLY A 165 5.68 9.08 14.81
N VAL A 166 4.94 8.22 15.51
CA VAL A 166 5.03 8.12 16.97
C VAL A 166 6.33 7.44 17.37
N ALA A 167 7.20 8.18 18.06
CA ALA A 167 8.41 7.62 18.66
C ALA A 167 8.02 6.64 19.79
N LYS A 168 8.35 5.35 19.62
CA LYS A 168 8.13 4.32 20.64
C LYS A 168 9.39 4.18 21.49
N ASP A 169 9.24 4.16 22.81
CA ASP A 169 10.35 3.92 23.74
C ASP A 169 10.88 2.48 23.57
N PRO A 170 12.17 2.27 23.26
CA PRO A 170 12.71 0.93 23.04
C PRO A 170 12.92 0.12 24.33
N ARG A 171 12.89 0.77 25.51
CA ARG A 171 13.24 0.11 26.79
C ARG A 171 12.39 -1.12 27.12
N PRO A 172 11.05 -1.10 26.98
CA PRO A 172 10.23 -2.27 27.30
C PRO A 172 10.53 -3.48 26.40
N LEU A 173 10.83 -3.24 25.12
CA LEU A 173 11.21 -4.30 24.19
C LEU A 173 12.57 -4.88 24.56
N ALA A 174 13.56 -4.02 24.82
CA ALA A 174 14.90 -4.45 25.25
C ALA A 174 14.83 -5.30 26.54
N GLU A 175 14.00 -4.92 27.50
CA GLU A 175 13.78 -5.68 28.73
C GLU A 175 13.14 -7.05 28.46
N SER A 176 12.12 -7.12 27.61
CA SER A 176 11.49 -8.40 27.25
C SER A 176 12.44 -9.36 26.52
N ILE A 177 13.25 -8.86 25.59
CA ILE A 177 14.28 -9.64 24.88
C ILE A 177 15.33 -10.13 25.88
N TRP A 178 15.79 -9.26 26.77
CA TRP A 178 16.74 -9.63 27.82
C TRP A 178 16.19 -10.75 28.71
N GLN A 179 14.94 -10.62 29.19
CA GLN A 179 14.29 -11.66 29.99
C GLN A 179 14.17 -12.98 29.24
N MET A 180 13.83 -12.94 27.94
CA MET A 180 13.75 -14.14 27.10
C MET A 180 15.11 -14.83 26.93
N ILE A 181 16.16 -14.07 26.64
CA ILE A 181 17.53 -14.59 26.52
C ILE A 181 17.97 -15.20 27.86
N TRP A 182 17.78 -14.48 28.96
CA TRP A 182 18.14 -14.93 30.30
C TRP A 182 17.47 -16.27 30.67
N GLN A 183 16.16 -16.39 30.43
CA GLN A 183 15.42 -17.63 30.66
C GLN A 183 15.91 -18.78 29.77
N ALA A 184 16.25 -18.51 28.51
CA ALA A 184 16.79 -19.50 27.60
C ALA A 184 18.19 -19.99 28.04
N THR A 185 19.05 -19.08 28.51
CA THR A 185 20.41 -19.42 28.97
C THR A 185 20.47 -20.13 30.32
N LYS A 186 19.39 -20.06 31.12
CA LYS A 186 19.31 -20.75 32.43
C LYS A 186 19.05 -22.25 32.35
N ARG A 187 18.72 -22.79 31.17
CA ARG A 187 18.40 -24.21 30.96
C ARG A 187 19.55 -25.03 30.36
N VAL A 188 20.78 -24.50 30.39
CA VAL A 188 22.01 -25.19 29.99
C VAL A 188 22.80 -25.57 31.23
#